data_AF-A0A448MTC3-F1
#
_entry.id   AF-A0A448MTC3-F1
#
_cell.length_a   1.000
_cell.length_b   1.000
_cell.length_c   1.000
_cell.angle_alpha   90.00
_cell.angle_beta   90.00
_cell.angle_gamma   90.00
#
_symmetry.space_group_name_H-M   'P 1'
#
loop_
_entity.id
_entity.type
_entity.pdbx_description
1 polymer ?
#
loop_
_entity_poly.entity_id
_entity_poly.type
_entity_poly.pdbx_seq_one_letter_code
_entity_poly.pdbx_strand_id
1 'polypeptide(L)'
;MLLEPDILILDEPTKGIDVGAKAELYKLMVELSKQGKTIIMITSDMLELLSMSDRVMVMHEGRQVGIIPHTELTQERVLELASG
;
A
#
# COMPACT_ATOMS: atom_id res chain seq x y z
N MET A 1 11.59 -3.48 -20.71
CA MET A 1 10.25 -2.86 -20.73
C MET A 1 10.40 -1.46 -21.31
N LEU A 2 9.47 -0.98 -22.14
CA LEU A 2 9.62 0.29 -22.88
C LEU A 2 9.50 1.57 -22.02
N LEU A 3 9.10 1.43 -20.76
CA LEU A 3 8.99 2.50 -19.77
C LEU A 3 9.53 1.99 -18.43
N GLU A 4 10.50 2.70 -17.85
CA GLU A 4 11.09 2.42 -16.54
C GLU A 4 10.69 3.52 -15.54
N PRO A 5 9.40 3.61 -15.16
CA PRO A 5 8.92 4.72 -14.35
C PRO A 5 9.61 4.74 -12.99
N ASP A 6 9.84 5.92 -12.43
CA ASP A 6 10.37 6.09 -11.08
C ASP A 6 9.28 6.00 -10.00
N ILE A 7 8.02 6.20 -10.39
CA ILE A 7 6.84 6.16 -9.53
C ILE A 7 5.78 5.26 -10.16
N LEU A 8 5.31 4.28 -9.38
CA LEU A 8 4.20 3.41 -9.73
C LEU A 8 3.00 3.72 -8.82
N ILE A 9 1.82 3.89 -9.41
CA ILE A 9 0.55 4.02 -8.67
C ILE A 9 -0.26 2.76 -8.93
N LEU A 10 -0.61 2.05 -7.87
CA LEU A 10 -1.32 0.77 -7.92
C LEU A 10 -2.63 0.89 -7.15
N ASP A 11 -3.75 0.78 -7.85
CA ASP A 11 -5.09 0.87 -7.26
C ASP A 11 -5.71 -0.52 -7.13
N GLU A 12 -5.95 -0.94 -5.89
CA GLU A 12 -6.47 -2.25 -5.52
C GLU A 12 -5.71 -3.42 -6.19
N PRO A 13 -4.35 -3.47 -6.06
CA PRO A 13 -3.49 -4.29 -6.92
C PRO A 13 -3.74 -5.79 -6.85
N THR A 14 -4.36 -6.30 -5.78
CA THR A 14 -4.59 -7.74 -5.59
C THR A 14 -6.05 -8.16 -5.69
N LYS A 15 -6.96 -7.22 -6.00
CA LYS A 15 -8.38 -7.51 -6.08
C LYS A 15 -8.68 -8.46 -7.24
N GLY A 16 -9.31 -9.60 -6.92
CA GLY A 16 -9.67 -10.61 -7.92
C GLY A 16 -8.51 -11.50 -8.37
N ILE A 17 -7.34 -11.41 -7.72
CA ILE A 17 -6.19 -12.28 -7.95
C ILE A 17 -6.24 -13.46 -6.98
N ASP A 18 -5.85 -14.65 -7.43
CA ASP A 18 -5.72 -15.81 -6.54
C ASP A 18 -4.57 -15.64 -5.54
N VAL A 19 -4.60 -16.43 -4.46
CA VAL A 19 -3.63 -16.33 -3.36
C VAL A 19 -2.18 -16.55 -3.82
N GLY A 20 -1.96 -17.42 -4.82
CA GLY A 20 -0.63 -17.71 -5.35
C GLY A 20 -0.06 -16.54 -6.14
N ALA A 21 -0.85 -16.01 -7.09
CA ALA A 21 -0.44 -14.85 -7.89
C ALA A 21 -0.31 -13.57 -7.05
N LYS A 22 -1.09 -13.41 -5.97
CA LYS A 22 -0.95 -12.31 -5.00
C LYS A 22 0.45 -12.29 -4.36
N ALA A 23 0.98 -13.45 -3.97
CA ALA A 23 2.31 -13.55 -3.39
C ALA A 23 3.43 -13.16 -4.38
N GLU A 24 3.28 -13.51 -5.66
CA GLU A 24 4.25 -13.11 -6.70
C GLU A 24 4.20 -11.60 -6.97
N LEU A 25 3.00 -11.01 -6.99
CA LEU A 25 2.85 -9.56 -7.14
C LEU A 25 3.52 -8.80 -5.98
N TYR A 26 3.36 -9.29 -4.75
CA TYR A 26 4.04 -8.71 -3.59
C TYR A 26 5.57 -8.77 -3.71
N LYS A 27 6.12 -9.91 -4.13
CA LYS A 27 7.57 -10.03 -4.35
C LYS A 27 8.06 -9.01 -5.37
N LEU A 28 7.35 -8.87 -6.49
CA LEU A 28 7.68 -7.90 -7.53
C LEU A 28 7.67 -6.46 -6.99
N MET A 29 6.66 -6.09 -6.20
CA MET A 29 6.61 -4.75 -5.58
C MET A 29 7.80 -4.49 -4.65
N VAL A 30 8.17 -5.48 -3.82
CA VAL A 30 9.35 -5.37 -2.95
C VAL A 30 10.63 -5.25 -3.76
N GLU A 31 10.78 -6.00 -4.85
CA GLU A 31 11.95 -5.92 -5.74
C GLU A 31 12.05 -4.55 -6.40
N LEU A 32 10.94 -4.01 -6.91
CA LEU A 32 10.89 -2.67 -7.49
C LEU A 32 11.26 -1.59 -6.46
N SER A 33 10.72 -1.69 -5.24
CA SER A 33 11.07 -0.78 -4.14
C SER A 33 12.57 -0.83 -3.83
N LYS A 34 13.16 -2.04 -3.75
CA LYS A 34 14.61 -2.23 -3.54
C LYS A 34 15.47 -1.69 -4.68
N GLN A 35 14.93 -1.58 -5.89
CA GLN A 35 15.59 -0.94 -7.04
C GLN A 35 15.48 0.60 -7.00
N GLY A 36 14.92 1.17 -5.93
CA GLY A 36 14.76 2.61 -5.75
C GLY A 36 13.49 3.18 -6.40
N LYS A 37 12.56 2.34 -6.84
CA LYS A 37 11.28 2.79 -7.38
C LYS A 37 10.32 3.14 -6.23
N THR A 38 9.56 4.22 -6.40
CA THR A 38 8.51 4.61 -5.46
C THR A 38 7.21 3.92 -5.83
N ILE A 39 6.54 3.30 -4.85
CA ILE A 39 5.23 2.69 -5.03
C ILE A 39 4.21 3.45 -4.17
N ILE A 40 3.14 3.93 -4.80
CA ILE A 40 1.96 4.45 -4.15
C ILE A 40 0.86 3.40 -4.33
N MET A 41 0.54 2.70 -3.25
CA MET A 41 -0.51 1.70 -3.24
C MET A 41 -1.77 2.28 -2.63
N ILE A 42 -2.88 2.18 -3.36
CA ILE A 42 -4.23 2.52 -2.90
C ILE A 42 -4.93 1.19 -2.67
N THR A 43 -5.29 0.91 -1.42
CA THR A 43 -5.87 -0.38 -1.06
C THR A 43 -6.76 -0.23 0.18
N SER A 44 -7.81 -1.04 0.21
CA SER A 44 -8.66 -1.26 1.39
C SER A 44 -8.29 -2.54 2.15
N ASP A 45 -7.32 -3.32 1.67
CA ASP A 45 -6.85 -4.54 2.33
C ASP A 45 -5.89 -4.22 3.48
N MET A 46 -6.32 -4.50 4.72
CA MET A 46 -5.51 -4.26 5.91
C MET A 46 -4.18 -5.02 5.90
N LEU A 47 -4.14 -6.24 5.36
CA LEU A 47 -2.89 -7.01 5.31
C LEU A 47 -1.87 -6.35 4.40
N GLU A 48 -2.31 -5.78 3.27
CA GLU A 48 -1.43 -5.01 2.38
C GLU A 48 -0.87 -3.76 3.07
N LEU A 49 -1.75 -3.00 3.73
CA LEU A 49 -1.33 -1.81 4.48
C LEU A 49 -0.25 -2.16 5.50
N LEU A 50 -0.51 -3.16 6.34
CA LEU A 50 0.37 -3.55 7.44
C LEU A 50 1.69 -4.19 6.96
N SER A 51 1.68 -4.97 5.87
CA SER A 51 2.86 -5.75 5.46
C SER A 51 3.75 -5.05 4.43
N MET A 52 3.22 -4.14 3.63
CA MET A 52 3.92 -3.60 2.46
C MET A 52 4.29 -2.12 2.57
N SER A 53 3.68 -1.38 3.50
CA SER A 53 3.76 0.08 3.52
C SER A 53 4.84 0.59 4.46
N ASP A 54 5.72 1.48 3.97
CA ASP A 54 6.64 2.25 4.83
C ASP A 54 5.90 3.29 5.68
N ARG A 55 4.76 3.78 5.16
CA ARG A 55 3.82 4.68 5.84
C ARG A 55 2.46 4.58 5.16
N VAL A 56 1.40 4.90 5.90
CA VAL A 56 0.02 4.90 5.41
C VAL A 56 -0.58 6.27 5.57
N MET A 57 -1.05 6.86 4.46
CA MET A 57 -1.89 8.04 4.47
C MET A 57 -3.35 7.61 4.56
N VAL A 58 -4.05 8.01 5.62
CA VAL A 58 -5.46 7.69 5.81
C VAL A 58 -6.32 8.83 5.27
N MET A 59 -7.33 8.47 4.49
CA MET A 59 -8.32 9.39 3.96
C MET A 59 -9.71 9.08 4.51
N HIS A 60 -10.48 10.11 4.87
CA HIS A 60 -11.88 10.02 5.28
C HIS A 60 -12.65 11.23 4.69
N GLU A 61 -13.81 10.97 4.09
CA GLU A 61 -14.64 11.99 3.41
C GLU A 61 -13.86 12.93 2.45
N GLY A 62 -12.95 12.36 1.67
CA GLY A 62 -12.16 13.11 0.69
C GLY A 62 -11.05 13.98 1.31
N ARG A 63 -10.78 13.86 2.60
CA ARG A 63 -9.73 14.58 3.32
C ARG A 63 -8.67 13.63 3.85
N GLN A 64 -7.42 14.08 3.81
CA GLN A 64 -6.36 13.42 4.57
C GLN A 64 -6.59 13.66 6.06
N VAL A 65 -6.72 12.59 6.84
CA VAL A 65 -6.96 12.64 8.29
C VAL A 65 -5.73 12.28 9.11
N GLY A 66 -4.73 11.64 8.49
CA GLY A 66 -3.44 11.40 9.14
C GLY A 66 -2.48 10.62 8.26
N ILE A 67 -1.22 10.57 8.70
CA ILE A 67 -0.18 9.72 8.13
C ILE A 67 0.45 8.94 9.28
N ILE A 68 0.47 7.62 9.17
CA ILE A 68 1.03 6.72 10.17
C ILE A 68 2.34 6.14 9.62
N PRO A 69 3.50 6.30 10.29
CA PRO A 69 4.72 5.59 9.92
C PRO A 69 4.59 4.10 10.21
N HIS A 70 5.31 3.23 9.49
CA HIS A 70 5.25 1.78 9.70
C HIS A 70 5.48 1.36 11.16
N THR A 71 6.34 2.08 11.90
CA THR A 71 6.66 1.81 13.31
C THR A 71 5.47 1.97 14.26
N GLU A 72 4.43 2.70 13.86
CA GLU A 72 3.22 2.95 14.65
C GLU A 72 1.98 2.36 13.96
N LEU A 73 2.17 1.65 12.85
CA LEU A 73 1.09 1.18 12.01
C LEU A 73 0.41 -0.04 12.64
N THR A 74 -0.81 0.16 13.11
CA THR A 74 -1.70 -0.91 13.58
C THR A 74 -3.06 -0.81 12.91
N GLN A 75 -3.79 -1.92 12.88
CA GLN A 75 -5.16 -1.94 12.38
C GLN A 75 -6.05 -0.99 13.17
N GLU A 76 -5.91 -0.96 14.49
CA GLU A 76 -6.66 -0.07 15.38
C GLU A 76 -6.42 1.39 15.04
N ARG A 77 -5.15 1.78 14.79
CA ARG A 77 -4.81 3.17 14.48
C ARG A 77 -5.32 3.61 13.12
N VAL A 78 -5.27 2.73 12.12
CA VAL A 78 -5.87 2.98 10.81
C VAL A 78 -7.37 3.18 10.94
N LEU A 79 -8.05 2.28 11.67
CA LEU A 79 -9.49 2.37 11.88
C LEU A 79 -9.88 3.63 12.64
N GLU A 80 -9.17 4.00 13.71
CA GLU A 80 -9.43 5.21 14.49
C GLU A 80 -9.42 6.47 13.60
N LEU A 81 -8.45 6.58 12.70
CA LEU A 81 -8.37 7.70 11.75
C LEU A 81 -9.46 7.61 10.67
N ALA A 82 -9.72 6.41 10.15
CA ALA A 82 -10.66 6.19 9.06
C ALA A 82 -12.14 6.26 9.50
N SER A 83 -12.41 6.11 10.80
CA SER A 83 -13.78 6.08 11.35
C SER A 83 -14.33 7.43 11.75
N GLY A 84 -13.49 8.47 11.87
CA GLY A 84 -13.90 9.88 12.02
C GLY A 84 -14.94 10.16 13.09
#